data_AF-A0A0R3MME4-F1
#
_entry.id   AF-A0A0R3MME4-F1
#
_cell.length_a   1.000
_cell.length_b   1.000
_cell.length_c   1.000
_cell.angle_alpha   90.00
_cell.angle_beta   90.00
_cell.angle_gamma   90.00
#
_symmetry.space_group_name_H-M   'P 1'
#
loop_
_entity.id
_entity.type
_entity.pdbx_description
1 polymer ?
#
loop_
_entity_poly.entity_id
_entity_poly.type
_entity_poly.pdbx_seq_one_letter_code
_entity_poly.pdbx_strand_id
1 'polypeptide(L)'
;MLYGAPKHKQLAQKMQDALLKIMNLKDRKIKERTDLAVLKFKGPAVLIELGFIAHDKDRDTMLNPQVREDVCQAIANVILAP
;
A
#
# COMPACT_ATOMS: atom_id res chain seq x y z
N MET A 1 -4.43 0.70 2.24
CA MET A 1 -4.09 -0.71 1.92
C MET A 1 -5.32 -1.59 2.01
N LEU A 2 -5.57 -2.40 0.98
CA LEU A 2 -6.74 -3.29 0.90
C LEU A 2 -6.31 -4.75 0.68
N TYR A 3 -7.05 -5.71 1.22
CA TYR A 3 -6.78 -7.15 1.08
C TYR A 3 -8.07 -7.97 0.96
N GLY A 4 -8.02 -9.13 0.29
CA GLY A 4 -9.24 -9.88 -0.11
C GLY A 4 -9.66 -11.06 0.77
N ALA A 5 -8.79 -11.52 1.68
CA ALA A 5 -9.06 -12.65 2.56
C ALA A 5 -8.15 -12.61 3.79
N PRO A 6 -8.52 -13.24 4.94
CA PRO A 6 -7.74 -13.20 6.17
C PRO A 6 -6.26 -13.62 6.00
N LYS A 7 -5.98 -14.59 5.13
CA LYS A 7 -4.61 -15.05 4.81
C LYS A 7 -3.72 -13.96 4.19
N HIS A 8 -4.28 -12.89 3.64
CA HIS A 8 -3.52 -11.77 3.05
C HIS A 8 -3.29 -10.61 4.05
N LYS A 9 -3.87 -10.69 5.26
CA LYS A 9 -3.81 -9.61 6.26
C LYS A 9 -2.38 -9.27 6.66
N GLN A 10 -1.52 -10.27 6.83
CA GLN A 10 -0.12 -10.06 7.22
C GLN A 10 0.66 -9.30 6.14
N LEU A 11 0.48 -9.67 4.86
CA LEU A 11 1.10 -8.96 3.73
C LEU A 11 0.61 -7.50 3.68
N ALA A 12 -0.69 -7.27 3.86
CA ALA A 12 -1.26 -5.94 3.91
C ALA A 12 -0.68 -5.10 5.07
N GLN A 13 -0.54 -5.69 6.25
CA GLN A 13 0.01 -5.00 7.41
C GLN A 13 1.48 -4.61 7.19
N LYS A 14 2.33 -5.56 6.77
CA LYS A 14 3.74 -5.29 6.45
C LYS A 14 3.88 -4.17 5.40
N MET A 15 3.07 -4.21 4.35
CA MET A 15 3.10 -3.20 3.29
C MET A 15 2.62 -1.82 3.77
N GLN A 16 1.55 -1.76 4.57
CA GLN A 16 1.05 -0.51 5.17
C GLN A 16 2.11 0.12 6.09
N ASP A 17 2.73 -0.67 6.96
CA ASP A 17 3.72 -0.18 7.93
C ASP A 17 4.99 0.34 7.25
N ALA A 18 5.40 -0.27 6.13
CA ALA A 18 6.53 0.21 5.35
C ALA A 18 6.23 1.56 4.68
N LEU A 19 5.06 1.69 4.05
CA LEU A 19 4.70 2.89 3.29
C LEU A 19 4.33 4.09 4.17
N LEU A 20 3.74 3.87 5.36
CA LEU A 20 3.39 4.96 6.27
C LEU A 20 4.60 5.80 6.71
N LYS A 21 5.76 5.16 6.86
CA LYS A 21 7.02 5.82 7.27
C LYS A 21 7.55 6.79 6.20
N ILE A 22 7.22 6.53 4.94
CA ILE A 22 7.71 7.28 3.78
C ILE A 22 6.72 8.38 3.41
N MET A 23 5.45 8.00 3.27
CA MET A 23 4.40 8.91 2.80
C MET A 23 4.10 10.03 3.80
N ASN A 24 4.23 9.75 5.11
CA ASN A 24 3.84 10.68 6.18
C ASN A 24 2.44 11.29 5.99
N LEU A 25 1.52 10.50 5.42
CA LEU A 25 0.13 10.84 5.22
C LEU A 25 -0.73 10.20 6.31
N LYS A 26 -2.01 10.60 6.38
CA LYS A 26 -2.97 10.04 7.33
C LYS A 26 -3.03 8.52 7.20
N ASP A 27 -2.80 7.83 8.32
CA ASP A 27 -2.98 6.38 8.41
C ASP A 27 -4.47 6.02 8.36
N ARG A 28 -4.88 5.42 7.24
CA ARG A 28 -6.25 4.99 6.96
C ARG A 28 -6.50 3.51 7.26
N LYS A 29 -5.50 2.84 7.87
CA LYS A 29 -5.49 1.42 8.26
C LYS A 29 -5.64 0.45 7.10
N ILE A 30 -5.38 -0.82 7.35
CA ILE A 30 -5.69 -1.91 6.42
C ILE A 30 -7.19 -2.21 6.42
N LYS A 31 -7.76 -2.57 5.28
CA LYS A 31 -9.19 -2.93 5.16
C LYS A 31 -9.39 -4.19 4.34
N GLU A 32 -10.25 -5.08 4.80
CA GLU A 32 -10.68 -6.25 4.03
C GLU A 32 -11.72 -5.82 2.98
N ARG A 33 -11.57 -6.32 1.74
CA ARG A 33 -12.42 -6.03 0.58
C ARG A 33 -12.56 -7.29 -0.28
N THR A 34 -13.69 -7.98 -0.14
CA THR A 34 -13.99 -9.23 -0.88
C THR A 34 -14.64 -8.98 -2.25
N ASP A 35 -15.01 -7.73 -2.53
CA ASP A 35 -15.73 -7.28 -3.71
C ASP A 35 -14.83 -6.87 -4.88
N LEU A 36 -13.55 -6.61 -4.65
CA LEU A 36 -12.62 -6.14 -5.67
C LEU A 36 -12.02 -7.29 -6.49
N ALA A 37 -12.20 -7.24 -7.81
CA ALA A 37 -11.74 -8.30 -8.73
C ALA A 37 -10.23 -8.59 -8.62
N VAL A 38 -9.40 -7.55 -8.49
CA VAL A 38 -7.93 -7.68 -8.36
C VAL A 38 -7.52 -8.48 -7.12
N LEU A 39 -8.32 -8.45 -6.05
CA LEU A 39 -8.03 -9.17 -4.81
C LEU A 39 -8.46 -10.65 -4.84
N LYS A 40 -9.11 -11.10 -5.93
CA LYS A 40 -9.48 -12.51 -6.17
C LYS A 40 -8.39 -13.29 -6.90
N PHE A 41 -7.21 -12.71 -7.07
CA PHE A 41 -6.04 -13.36 -7.66
C PHE A 41 -5.71 -14.68 -6.93
N LYS A 42 -5.32 -15.71 -7.70
CA LYS A 42 -4.92 -17.02 -7.18
C LYS A 42 -3.48 -17.00 -6.64
N GLY A 43 -3.25 -16.18 -5.62
CA GLY A 43 -1.97 -15.98 -4.93
C GLY A 43 -2.10 -14.89 -3.86
N PRO A 44 -1.01 -14.51 -3.18
CA PRO A 44 -1.02 -13.37 -2.26
C PRO A 44 -1.41 -12.08 -3.01
N ALA A 45 -2.38 -11.33 -2.49
CA ALA A 45 -2.88 -10.14 -3.15
C ALA A 45 -3.25 -9.03 -2.15
N VAL A 46 -2.75 -7.82 -2.44
CA VAL A 46 -3.08 -6.57 -1.77
C VAL A 46 -3.24 -5.46 -2.82
N LEU A 47 -4.05 -4.45 -2.53
CA LEU A 47 -4.19 -3.24 -3.34
C LEU A 47 -3.73 -2.02 -2.53
N ILE A 48 -2.79 -1.27 -3.09
CA ILE A 48 -2.15 -0.12 -2.46
C ILE A 48 -2.87 1.15 -2.90
N GLU A 49 -3.34 1.92 -1.93
CA GLU A 49 -3.94 3.25 -2.11
C GLU A 49 -3.02 4.23 -1.39
N LEU A 50 -2.11 4.89 -2.12
CA LEU A 50 -1.03 5.71 -1.55
C LEU A 50 -1.54 7.03 -0.95
N GLY A 51 -2.53 7.64 -1.58
CA GLY A 51 -3.08 8.94 -1.20
C GLY A 51 -4.19 9.38 -2.15
N PHE A 52 -4.75 10.56 -1.93
CA PHE A 52 -5.80 11.13 -2.77
C PHE A 52 -5.22 12.11 -3.79
N ILE A 53 -5.36 11.83 -5.09
CA ILE A 53 -4.94 12.76 -6.15
C ILE A 53 -5.71 14.11 -6.12
N ALA A 54 -6.93 14.09 -5.57
CA ALA A 54 -7.77 15.27 -5.40
C ALA A 54 -7.44 16.09 -4.15
N HIS A 55 -6.48 15.65 -3.33
CA HIS A 55 -6.02 16.38 -2.14
C HIS A 55 -4.60 16.87 -2.38
N ASP A 56 -4.42 18.20 -2.44
CA ASP A 56 -3.16 18.82 -2.89
C ASP A 56 -1.93 18.28 -2.16
N LYS A 57 -1.95 18.23 -0.82
CA LYS A 57 -0.84 17.65 -0.04
C LYS A 57 -0.52 16.19 -0.41
N ASP A 58 -1.54 15.33 -0.52
CA ASP A 58 -1.33 13.91 -0.84
C ASP A 58 -0.75 13.80 -2.26
N ARG A 59 -1.27 14.58 -3.21
CA ARG A 59 -0.81 14.63 -4.61
C ARG A 59 0.65 15.11 -4.69
N ASP A 60 0.99 16.20 -4.04
CA ASP A 60 2.35 16.76 -4.08
C ASP A 60 3.37 15.80 -3.46
N THR A 61 3.00 15.11 -2.37
CA THR A 61 3.81 14.01 -1.81
C THR A 61 3.99 12.87 -2.80
N MET A 62 2.90 12.41 -3.46
CA MET A 62 2.98 11.31 -4.45
C MET A 62 3.73 11.68 -5.72
N LEU A 63 3.79 12.97 -6.09
CA LEU A 63 4.52 13.45 -7.26
C LEU A 63 6.01 13.68 -6.99
N ASN A 64 6.41 13.79 -5.71
CA ASN A 64 7.81 13.97 -5.34
C ASN A 64 8.67 12.78 -5.83
N PRO A 65 9.72 13.02 -6.65
CA PRO A 65 10.53 11.93 -7.22
C PRO A 65 11.22 11.04 -6.18
N GLN A 66 11.74 11.63 -5.10
CA GLN A 66 12.41 10.88 -4.04
C GLN A 66 11.40 10.00 -3.29
N VAL A 67 10.22 10.53 -2.97
CA VAL A 67 9.14 9.75 -2.33
C VAL A 67 8.73 8.57 -3.20
N ARG A 68 8.65 8.75 -4.53
CA ARG A 68 8.32 7.67 -5.47
C ARG A 68 9.38 6.57 -5.45
N GLU A 69 10.66 6.96 -5.47
CA GLU A 69 11.78 6.01 -5.37
C GLU A 69 11.72 5.21 -4.06
N ASP A 70 11.54 5.92 -2.93
CA ASP A 70 11.46 5.31 -1.60
C ASP A 70 10.27 4.35 -1.49
N VAL A 71 9.12 4.72 -2.06
CA VAL A 71 7.92 3.86 -2.13
C VAL A 71 8.21 2.59 -2.93
N CYS A 72 8.81 2.71 -4.12
CA CYS A 72 9.20 1.56 -4.93
C CYS A 72 10.16 0.62 -4.18
N GLN A 73 11.17 1.19 -3.54
CA GLN A 73 12.14 0.43 -2.75
C GLN A 73 11.49 -0.28 -1.56
N ALA A 74 10.56 0.39 -0.85
CA ALA A 74 9.84 -0.22 0.26
C ALA A 74 8.93 -1.37 -0.19
N ILE A 75 8.25 -1.23 -1.32
CA ILE A 75 7.45 -2.31 -1.91
C ILE A 75 8.36 -3.51 -2.22
N ALA A 76 9.48 -3.27 -2.91
CA ALA A 76 10.45 -4.31 -3.24
C ALA A 76 10.97 -5.02 -1.98
N ASN A 77 11.34 -4.26 -0.95
CA ASN A 77 11.83 -4.82 0.32
C ASN A 77 10.80 -5.70 1.02
N VAL A 78 9.51 -5.32 1.02
CA VAL A 78 8.46 -6.14 1.62
C VAL A 78 8.24 -7.45 0.86
N ILE A 79 8.32 -7.41 -0.48
CA ILE A 79 8.08 -8.59 -1.33
C ILE A 79 9.28 -9.55 -1.34
N LEU A 80 10.50 -9.01 -1.31
CA LEU A 80 11.74 -9.79 -1.35
C LEU A 80 12.23 -10.21 0.05
N ALA A 81 11.60 -9.73 1.12
CA ALA A 81 11.94 -10.14 2.48
C ALA A 81 11.73 -11.66 2.66
N PRO A 82 12.67 -12.34 3.33
CA PRO A 82 12.56 -13.77 3.62
C PRO A 82 11.38 -14.13 4.53
#